data_AF-A0A661J3T4-F1
#
_entry.id   AF-A0A661J3T4-F1
#
_cell.length_a   1.000
_cell.length_b   1.000
_cell.length_c   1.000
_cell.angle_alpha   90.00
_cell.angle_beta   90.00
_cell.angle_gamma   90.00
#
_symmetry.space_group_name_H-M   'P 1'
#
loop_
_entity.id
_entity.type
_entity.pdbx_description
1 polymer ?
#
loop_
_entity_poly.entity_id
_entity_poly.type
_entity_poly.pdbx_seq_one_letter_code
_entity_poly.pdbx_strand_id
1 'polypeptide(L)'
;MPSYFDDLISLTGIKVVFLLTKTGELKDQQGASPYSQEDLENLFKEVVTVIEILEYIDEFPSFFHLYFDKDQFLGLILEDFLIISLASFQVDLSMVKIAMDIAASFIKRDKKLIKEITKGAKKEEFLKGKENFPESYQTFLNKIK
;
A
#
# COMPACT_ATOMS: atom_id res chain seq x y z
N MET A 1 17.72 -10.70 5.30
CA MET A 1 17.00 -10.87 4.02
C MET A 1 17.65 -9.96 3.00
N PRO A 2 17.67 -10.29 1.70
CA PRO A 2 18.00 -9.30 0.67
C PRO A 2 17.07 -8.11 0.84
N SER A 3 17.58 -6.88 0.84
CA SER A 3 16.69 -5.73 0.81
C SER A 3 16.14 -5.58 -0.61
N TYR A 4 14.81 -5.61 -0.71
CA TYR A 4 14.10 -5.36 -1.96
C TYR A 4 13.97 -3.87 -2.25
N PHE A 5 14.30 -3.00 -1.30
CA PHE A 5 14.06 -1.56 -1.35
C PHE A 5 15.34 -0.73 -1.35
N ASP A 6 16.52 -1.32 -1.50
CA ASP A 6 17.80 -0.59 -1.51
C ASP A 6 17.81 0.52 -2.57
N ASP A 7 17.35 0.25 -3.79
CA ASP A 7 17.27 1.25 -4.85
C ASP A 7 16.27 2.36 -4.48
N LEU A 8 15.13 2.00 -3.90
CA LEU A 8 14.05 2.92 -3.54
C LEU A 8 14.42 3.81 -2.35
N ILE A 9 15.00 3.25 -1.28
CA ILE A 9 15.41 4.00 -0.08
C ILE A 9 16.61 4.92 -0.37
N SER A 10 17.41 4.60 -1.39
CA SER A 10 18.54 5.44 -1.81
C SER A 10 18.11 6.74 -2.50
N LEU A 11 16.85 6.84 -2.94
CA LEU A 11 16.34 8.04 -3.58
C LEU A 11 16.20 9.18 -2.58
N THR A 12 16.70 10.36 -2.98
CA THR A 12 16.64 11.56 -2.13
C THR A 12 15.19 11.94 -1.85
N GLY A 13 14.86 12.07 -0.57
CA GLY A 13 13.51 12.44 -0.11
C GLY A 13 12.65 11.25 0.31
N ILE A 14 13.04 10.00 0.01
CA ILE A 14 12.40 8.82 0.57
C ILE A 14 12.84 8.66 2.04
N LYS A 15 11.88 8.49 2.95
CA LYS A 15 12.13 8.33 4.39
C LYS A 15 12.01 6.88 4.84
N VAL A 16 10.95 6.22 4.39
CA VAL A 16 10.64 4.84 4.74
C VAL A 16 9.82 4.18 3.63
N VAL A 17 9.99 2.87 3.48
CA VAL A 17 9.24 2.00 2.57
C VAL A 17 8.62 0.87 3.37
N PHE A 18 7.38 0.53 3.04
CA PHE A 18 6.57 -0.48 3.67
C PHE A 18 6.13 -1.51 2.62
N LEU A 19 6.23 -2.78 2.96
CA LEU A 19 5.61 -3.88 2.24
C LEU A 19 4.37 -4.33 2.99
N LEU A 20 3.21 -4.22 2.35
CA LEU A 20 1.94 -4.60 2.96
C LEU A 20 1.29 -5.75 2.19
N THR A 21 0.55 -6.58 2.91
CA THR A 21 -0.43 -7.47 2.28
C THR A 21 -1.62 -6.68 1.73
N LYS A 22 -2.45 -7.32 0.90
CA LYS A 22 -3.72 -6.76 0.44
C LYS A 22 -4.70 -6.36 1.54
N THR A 23 -4.57 -6.92 2.75
CA THR A 23 -5.41 -6.56 3.91
C THR A 23 -4.81 -5.46 4.78
N GLY A 24 -3.63 -4.94 4.41
CA GLY A 24 -2.97 -3.83 5.11
C GLY A 24 -1.99 -4.27 6.20
N GLU A 25 -1.80 -5.58 6.40
CA GLU A 25 -0.81 -6.10 7.33
C GLU A 25 0.62 -5.79 6.86
N LEU A 26 1.43 -5.18 7.73
CA LEU A 26 2.84 -4.89 7.48
C LEU A 26 3.68 -6.17 7.49
N LYS A 27 4.42 -6.41 6.40
CA LYS A 27 5.34 -7.55 6.25
C LYS A 27 6.81 -7.18 6.33
N ASP A 28 7.15 -6.00 5.84
CA ASP A 28 8.52 -5.51 5.88
C ASP A 28 8.54 -3.99 5.92
N GLN A 29 9.59 -3.43 6.51
CA GLN A 29 9.83 -1.99 6.59
C GLN A 29 11.32 -1.70 6.44
N GLN A 30 11.65 -0.75 5.57
CA GLN A 30 13.01 -0.21 5.44
C GLN A 30 13.00 1.29 5.63
N GLY A 31 13.83 1.78 6.55
CA GLY A 31 13.86 3.19 6.97
C GLY A 31 13.11 3.42 8.28
N ALA A 32 13.26 4.64 8.82
CA ALA A 32 12.65 5.05 10.08
C ALA A 32 11.38 5.85 9.80
N SER A 33 10.23 5.32 10.22
CA SER A 33 8.98 6.07 10.22
C SER A 33 8.97 7.08 11.38
N PRO A 34 8.51 8.32 11.16
CA PRO A 34 8.26 9.28 12.24
C PRO A 34 6.93 8.98 12.97
N TYR A 35 6.07 8.13 12.42
CA TYR A 35 4.77 7.78 12.98
C TYR A 35 4.86 6.59 13.92
N SER A 36 3.97 6.54 14.91
CA SER A 36 3.85 5.36 15.78
C SER A 36 3.35 4.15 14.99
N GLN A 37 3.58 2.95 15.51
CA GLN A 37 3.08 1.73 14.88
C GLN A 37 1.55 1.72 14.80
N GLU A 38 0.86 2.18 15.84
CA GLU A 38 -0.61 2.27 15.86
C GLU A 38 -1.14 3.20 14.77
N ASP A 39 -0.52 4.37 14.59
CA ASP A 39 -0.90 5.32 13.54
C ASP A 39 -0.71 4.71 12.14
N LEU A 40 0.41 4.02 11.92
CA LEU A 40 0.68 3.34 10.65
C LEU A 40 -0.34 2.22 10.38
N GLU A 41 -0.65 1.41 11.38
CA GLU A 41 -1.65 0.34 11.25
C GLU A 41 -3.04 0.88 10.91
N ASN A 42 -3.44 1.99 11.53
CA ASN A 42 -4.70 2.67 11.20
C ASN A 42 -4.68 3.23 9.77
N LEU A 43 -3.60 3.90 9.38
CA LEU A 43 -3.43 4.42 8.03
C LEU A 43 -3.50 3.30 6.97
N PHE A 44 -2.82 2.18 7.19
CA PHE A 44 -2.80 1.08 6.22
C PHE A 44 -4.18 0.43 6.05
N LYS A 45 -4.98 0.33 7.12
CA LYS A 45 -6.38 -0.11 7.03
C LYS A 45 -7.23 0.85 6.20
N GLU A 46 -7.07 2.16 6.40
CA GLU A 46 -7.80 3.16 5.63
C GLU A 46 -7.42 3.12 4.14
N VAL A 47 -6.12 3.02 3.83
CA VAL A 47 -5.62 2.88 2.45
C VAL A 47 -6.23 1.65 1.78
N VAL A 48 -6.21 0.49 2.44
CA VAL A 48 -6.80 -0.74 1.88
C VAL A 48 -8.30 -0.60 1.67
N THR A 49 -9.03 -0.01 2.63
CA THR A 49 -10.47 0.23 2.49
C THR A 49 -10.78 1.11 1.26
N VAL A 50 -9.99 2.16 1.03
CA VAL A 50 -10.15 3.02 -0.15
C VAL A 50 -9.89 2.24 -1.44
N ILE A 51 -8.85 1.41 -1.45
CA ILE A 51 -8.50 0.58 -2.62
C ILE A 51 -9.62 -0.40 -2.95
N GLU A 52 -10.22 -1.06 -1.94
CA GLU A 52 -11.36 -1.95 -2.13
C GLU A 52 -12.58 -1.22 -2.71
N ILE A 53 -12.84 0.01 -2.27
CA ILE A 53 -13.91 0.85 -2.84
C ILE A 53 -13.62 1.18 -4.31
N LEU A 54 -12.38 1.50 -4.65
CA LEU A 54 -11.96 1.79 -6.02
C LEU A 54 -12.03 0.54 -6.93
N GLU A 55 -11.65 -0.62 -6.42
CA GLU A 55 -11.84 -1.92 -7.08
C GLU A 55 -13.34 -2.19 -7.35
N TYR A 56 -14.21 -1.87 -6.39
CA TYR A 56 -15.65 -2.08 -6.51
C TYR A 56 -16.30 -1.24 -7.63
N ILE A 57 -15.80 -0.03 -7.88
CA ILE A 57 -16.33 0.88 -8.91
C ILE A 57 -15.58 0.79 -10.25
N ASP A 58 -14.68 -0.19 -10.40
CA ASP A 58 -13.87 -0.41 -11.61
C ASP A 58 -12.94 0.77 -11.98
N GLU A 59 -12.56 1.58 -10.99
CA GLU A 59 -11.62 2.72 -11.15
C GLU A 59 -10.27 2.40 -10.49
N PHE A 60 -9.75 1.20 -10.69
CA PHE A 60 -8.58 0.72 -9.94
C PHE A 60 -7.26 1.37 -10.40
N PRO A 61 -6.63 2.26 -9.60
CA PRO A 61 -5.34 2.81 -9.96
C PRO A 61 -4.23 1.79 -9.64
N SER A 62 -3.22 1.70 -10.50
CA SER A 62 -2.00 0.93 -10.17
C SER A 62 -1.07 1.68 -9.22
N PHE A 63 -1.21 3.01 -9.14
CA PHE A 63 -0.37 3.88 -8.33
C PHE A 63 -1.20 5.01 -7.72
N PHE A 64 -0.95 5.33 -6.46
CA PHE A 64 -1.62 6.43 -5.77
C PHE A 64 -0.63 7.35 -5.07
N HIS A 65 -1.11 8.56 -4.80
CA HIS A 65 -0.37 9.59 -4.11
C HIS A 65 -1.32 10.30 -3.13
N LEU A 66 -0.99 10.19 -1.83
CA LEU A 66 -1.71 10.86 -0.74
C LEU A 66 -0.81 11.90 -0.07
N TYR A 67 -1.36 13.07 0.19
CA TYR A 67 -0.68 14.17 0.87
C TYR A 67 -1.01 14.12 2.37
N PHE A 68 0.00 14.14 3.24
CA PHE A 68 -0.19 14.09 4.69
C PHE A 68 0.76 15.05 5.41
N ASP A 69 0.22 16.16 5.91
CA ASP A 69 0.96 17.25 6.54
C ASP A 69 2.15 17.73 5.67
N LYS A 70 3.39 17.43 6.08
CA LYS A 70 4.64 17.81 5.40
C LYS A 70 5.21 16.72 4.48
N ASP A 71 4.54 15.58 4.43
CA ASP A 71 4.98 14.39 3.72
C ASP A 71 3.93 13.92 2.72
N GLN A 72 4.34 12.97 1.88
CA GLN A 72 3.49 12.29 0.93
C GLN A 72 3.66 10.78 1.06
N PHE A 73 2.56 10.06 0.96
CA PHE A 73 2.54 8.63 0.79
C PHE A 73 2.36 8.31 -0.69
N LEU A 74 3.32 7.57 -1.23
CA LEU A 74 3.32 7.08 -2.60
C LEU A 74 3.10 5.57 -2.53
N GLY A 75 2.13 5.05 -3.26
CA GLY A 75 1.78 3.64 -3.19
C GLY A 75 1.66 3.00 -4.55
N LEU A 76 2.28 1.83 -4.68
CA LEU A 76 2.10 0.92 -5.82
C LEU A 76 1.19 -0.22 -5.37
N ILE A 77 0.06 -0.38 -6.08
CA ILE A 77 -0.92 -1.42 -5.80
C ILE A 77 -0.71 -2.56 -6.79
N LEU A 78 -0.47 -3.76 -6.27
CA LEU A 78 -0.34 -4.97 -7.08
C LEU A 78 -1.43 -5.97 -6.71
N GLU A 79 -1.54 -7.04 -7.49
CA GLU A 79 -2.54 -8.10 -7.27
C GLU A 79 -2.43 -8.74 -5.88
N ASP A 80 -1.20 -9.02 -5.41
CA ASP A 80 -0.96 -9.78 -4.18
C ASP A 80 -0.55 -8.92 -2.97
N PHE A 81 -0.03 -7.71 -3.20
CA PHE A 81 0.56 -6.88 -2.15
C PHE A 81 0.57 -5.39 -2.54
N LEU A 82 0.94 -4.54 -1.58
CA LEU A 82 1.18 -3.12 -1.79
C LEU A 82 2.61 -2.76 -1.38
N ILE A 83 3.20 -1.82 -2.10
CA ILE A 83 4.41 -1.13 -1.66
C ILE A 83 4.01 0.31 -1.39
N ILE A 84 4.25 0.80 -0.17
CA ILE A 84 3.99 2.19 0.20
C ILE A 84 5.31 2.84 0.61
N SER A 85 5.54 4.08 0.20
CA SER A 85 6.68 4.86 0.66
C SER A 85 6.23 6.20 1.22
N LEU A 86 6.80 6.58 2.36
CA LEU A 86 6.73 7.93 2.89
C LEU A 86 7.90 8.74 2.31
N ALA A 87 7.56 9.87 1.69
CA ALA A 87 8.54 10.75 1.07
C ALA A 87 8.29 12.22 1.38
N SER A 88 9.31 13.05 1.24
CA SER A 88 9.17 14.50 1.22
C SER A 88 8.59 14.97 -0.12
N PHE A 89 7.98 16.15 -0.17
CA PHE A 89 7.39 16.73 -1.39
C PHE A 89 8.33 16.98 -2.56
N GLN A 90 9.65 16.89 -2.35
CA GLN A 90 10.66 17.20 -3.36
C GLN A 90 11.12 15.98 -4.16
N VAL A 91 10.62 14.78 -3.84
CA VAL A 91 11.04 13.56 -4.55
C VAL A 91 10.55 13.53 -6.00
N ASP A 92 11.37 12.99 -6.89
CA ASP A 92 10.98 12.70 -8.27
C ASP A 92 10.03 11.48 -8.30
N LEU A 93 8.73 11.75 -8.51
CA LEU A 93 7.69 10.73 -8.55
C LEU A 93 7.93 9.65 -9.62
N SER A 94 8.54 10.00 -10.75
CA SER A 94 8.82 9.05 -11.83
C SER A 94 9.90 8.06 -11.39
N MET A 95 10.96 8.56 -10.76
CA MET A 95 12.03 7.71 -10.22
C MET A 95 11.52 6.81 -9.10
N VAL A 96 10.68 7.33 -8.21
CA VAL A 96 10.06 6.53 -7.15
C VAL A 96 9.22 5.41 -7.72
N LYS A 97 8.36 5.71 -8.70
CA LYS A 97 7.52 4.69 -9.34
C LYS A 97 8.37 3.62 -10.03
N ILE A 98 9.42 4.01 -10.77
CA ILE A 98 10.35 3.05 -11.40
C ILE A 98 11.02 2.16 -10.34
N ALA A 99 11.51 2.74 -9.25
CA ALA A 99 12.15 1.97 -8.18
C ALA A 99 11.16 1.03 -7.46
N MET A 100 9.91 1.44 -7.28
CA MET A 100 8.84 0.57 -6.78
C MET A 100 8.53 -0.58 -7.74
N ASP A 101 8.47 -0.32 -9.04
CA ASP A 101 8.23 -1.35 -10.08
C ASP A 101 9.39 -2.38 -10.08
N ILE A 102 10.63 -1.92 -9.93
CA ILE A 102 11.83 -2.78 -9.78
C ILE A 102 11.73 -3.63 -8.51
N ALA A 103 11.47 -3.01 -7.35
CA ALA A 103 11.31 -3.70 -6.07
C ALA A 103 10.21 -4.78 -6.14
N ALA A 104 9.06 -4.43 -6.72
CA ALA A 104 7.95 -5.35 -6.93
C ALA A 104 8.35 -6.54 -7.81
N SER A 105 9.17 -6.31 -8.85
CA SER A 105 9.66 -7.39 -9.71
C SER A 105 10.55 -8.39 -8.96
N PHE A 106 11.36 -7.93 -8.01
CA PHE A 106 12.17 -8.78 -7.15
C PHE A 106 11.33 -9.55 -6.14
N ILE A 107 10.38 -8.88 -5.48
CA ILE A 107 9.45 -9.51 -4.53
C ILE A 107 8.65 -10.63 -5.21
N LYS A 108 8.11 -10.38 -6.41
CA LYS A 108 7.38 -11.40 -7.20
C LYS A 108 8.21 -12.63 -7.56
N ARG A 109 9.54 -12.51 -7.60
CA ARG A 109 10.46 -13.64 -7.85
C ARG A 109 10.76 -14.44 -6.57
N ASP A 110 10.62 -13.84 -5.39
CA ASP A 110 10.73 -14.55 -4.12
C ASP A 110 9.44 -15.32 -3.80
N LYS A 111 9.41 -16.59 -4.23
CA LYS A 111 8.29 -17.50 -4.00
C LYS A 111 7.98 -17.72 -2.51
N LYS A 112 8.97 -17.57 -1.61
CA LYS A 112 8.74 -17.77 -0.18
C LYS A 112 8.00 -16.57 0.39
N LEU A 113 8.48 -15.36 0.10
CA LEU A 113 7.85 -14.12 0.54
C LEU A 113 6.43 -13.98 -0.03
N ILE A 114 6.22 -14.27 -1.32
CA ILE A 114 4.87 -14.25 -1.93
C ILE A 114 3.92 -15.22 -1.23
N LYS A 115 4.38 -16.42 -0.86
CA LYS A 115 3.55 -17.35 -0.09
C LYS A 115 3.20 -16.81 1.29
N GLU A 116 4.12 -16.10 1.96
CA GLU A 116 3.87 -15.50 3.27
C GLU A 116 2.88 -14.34 3.18
N ILE A 117 3.02 -13.47 2.18
CA ILE A 117 2.10 -12.37 1.87
C ILE A 117 0.69 -12.91 1.59
N THR A 118 0.57 -13.87 0.69
CA THR A 118 -0.73 -14.40 0.23
C THR A 118 -1.41 -15.32 1.25
N LYS A 119 -0.66 -15.93 2.19
CA LYS A 119 -1.22 -16.78 3.25
C LYS A 119 -2.02 -15.98 4.29
N GLY A 120 -1.64 -14.73 4.55
CA GLY A 120 -2.39 -13.81 5.41
C GLY A 120 -3.71 -13.38 4.78
N ALA A 121 -3.69 -13.04 3.49
CA ALA A 121 -4.85 -12.57 2.74
C ALA A 121 -6.00 -13.59 2.61
N LYS A 122 -5.72 -14.90 2.76
CA LYS A 122 -6.74 -15.96 2.63
C LYS A 122 -7.60 -16.18 3.88
N LYS A 123 -7.31 -15.54 5.02
CA LYS A 123 -8.05 -15.77 6.27
C LYS A 123 -9.10 -14.72 6.59
N GLU A 124 -9.10 -13.63 5.83
CA GLU A 124 -10.12 -12.60 5.85
C GLU A 124 -10.60 -12.43 4.41
N GLU A 125 -11.63 -13.19 4.02
CA GLU A 125 -12.54 -12.72 2.96
C GLU A 125 -13.26 -11.48 3.52
N PHE A 126 -12.53 -10.38 3.68
CA PHE A 126 -13.14 -9.09 3.94
C PHE A 126 -13.84 -8.66 2.65
N LEU A 127 -15.17 -8.55 2.76
CA LEU A 127 -16.03 -7.76 1.90
C LEU A 127 -16.29 -8.25 0.45
N LYS A 128 -16.61 -9.52 0.24
CA LYS A 128 -17.53 -9.88 -0.86
C LYS A 128 -18.97 -9.53 -0.47
N GLY A 129 -19.29 -8.24 -0.41
CA GLY A 129 -20.66 -7.75 -0.19
C GLY A 129 -20.72 -6.32 0.34
N LYS A 130 -21.62 -5.50 -0.23
CA LYS A 130 -21.89 -4.12 0.21
C LYS A 130 -22.18 -4.01 1.72
N GLU A 131 -22.74 -5.06 2.32
CA GLU A 131 -23.26 -5.10 3.68
C GLU A 131 -22.19 -4.98 4.77
N ASN A 132 -20.93 -5.24 4.43
CA ASN A 132 -19.84 -5.28 5.39
C ASN A 132 -18.99 -3.99 5.42
N PHE A 133 -19.27 -3.02 4.52
CA PHE A 133 -18.68 -1.69 4.63
C PHE A 133 -19.33 -0.93 5.80
N PRO A 134 -18.62 -0.01 6.49
CA PRO A 134 -19.26 0.84 7.48
C PRO A 134 -20.43 1.62 6.86
N GLU A 135 -21.47 1.89 7.64
CA GLU A 135 -22.76 2.43 7.17
C GLU A 135 -22.62 3.76 6.39
N SER A 136 -21.65 4.58 6.78
CA SER A 136 -21.25 5.80 6.07
C SER A 136 -20.81 5.54 4.62
N TYR A 137 -20.03 4.47 4.40
CA TYR A 137 -19.56 4.06 3.08
C TYR A 137 -20.67 3.42 2.25
N GLN A 138 -21.55 2.62 2.85
CA GLN A 138 -22.71 2.08 2.14
C GLN A 138 -23.59 3.21 1.59
N THR A 139 -23.81 4.26 2.39
CA THR A 139 -24.55 5.45 1.98
C THR A 139 -23.89 6.17 0.81
N PHE A 140 -22.56 6.28 0.82
CA PHE A 140 -21.79 6.85 -0.30
C PHE A 140 -21.88 6.00 -1.57
N LEU A 141 -21.66 4.67 -1.46
CA LEU A 141 -21.73 3.72 -2.58
C LEU A 141 -23.12 3.65 -3.24
N ASN A 142 -24.18 3.99 -2.50
CA ASN A 142 -25.54 4.07 -3.05
C ASN A 142 -25.82 5.39 -3.81
N LYS A 143 -25.00 6.44 -3.62
CA LYS A 143 -25.16 7.73 -4.30
C LYS A 143 -24.40 7.85 -5.62
N ILE A 144 -23.41 6.98 -5.84
CA ILE A 144 -22.54 6.98 -7.03
C ILE A 144 -22.97 5.98 -8.11
N LYS A 145 -24.14 5.33 -7.95
CA LYS A 145 -24.83 4.56 -9.00
C LYS A 145 -25.92 5.41 -9.65
#